data_AF-A0A7R8ZA88-F1
#
_entry.id   AF-A0A7R8ZA88-F1
#
_cell.length_a   1.000
_cell.length_b   1.000
_cell.length_c   1.000
_cell.angle_alpha   90.00
_cell.angle_beta   90.00
_cell.angle_gamma   90.00
#
_symmetry.space_group_name_H-M   'P 1'
#
loop_
_entity.id
_entity.type
_entity.pdbx_description
1 polymer ?
#
loop_
_entity_poly.entity_id
_entity_poly.type
_entity_poly.pdbx_seq_one_letter_code
_entity_poly.pdbx_strand_id
1 'polypeptide(L)'
;MLSQPFALCQLNTGLEAILYPPSYQESLTAANSYQETAEKLETQTAVKKNWMSYGFDFDNEQDDRNAMHATFFFSVTCCLVFGSFIFAYVPDFQLRDWAQREAFLELRRREHLGLPPIDKNLIDPEKIVLPTDEELGDTEIII
;
A
#
# COMPACT_ATOMS: atom_id res chain seq x y z
N MET A 1 -47.55 -41.11 41.27
CA MET A 1 -48.19 -39.91 41.85
C MET A 1 -47.07 -39.01 42.33
N LEU A 2 -46.84 -37.76 41.93
CA LEU A 2 -47.44 -36.76 41.03
C LEU A 2 -46.25 -35.87 40.60
N SER A 3 -46.03 -35.68 39.30
CA SER A 3 -46.29 -34.44 38.55
C SER A 3 -45.37 -33.25 38.88
N GLN A 4 -44.52 -32.89 37.92
CA GLN A 4 -43.74 -31.65 37.83
C GLN A 4 -44.64 -30.44 37.52
N PRO A 5 -44.25 -29.20 37.88
CA PRO A 5 -45.02 -27.99 37.57
C PRO A 5 -44.90 -27.60 36.08
N PHE A 6 -46.01 -27.72 35.38
CA PHE A 6 -46.22 -27.35 33.99
C PHE A 6 -46.45 -25.83 33.84
N ALA A 7 -45.50 -25.18 33.18
CA ALA A 7 -45.63 -23.98 32.34
C ALA A 7 -46.76 -22.97 32.66
N LEU A 8 -46.47 -21.95 33.47
CA LEU A 8 -47.24 -20.69 33.51
C LEU A 8 -46.81 -19.71 32.40
N CYS A 9 -46.80 -20.14 31.13
CA CYS A 9 -46.39 -19.28 30.02
C CYS A 9 -47.37 -19.23 28.83
N GLN A 10 -48.56 -19.83 28.93
CA GLN A 10 -49.45 -19.99 27.76
C GLN A 10 -50.82 -19.29 27.87
N LEU A 11 -51.13 -18.58 28.96
CA LEU A 11 -52.49 -18.04 29.13
C LEU A 11 -52.71 -16.63 28.56
N ASN A 12 -51.68 -15.90 28.12
CA ASN A 12 -51.84 -14.51 27.69
C ASN A 12 -51.98 -14.31 26.16
N THR A 13 -51.81 -15.35 25.35
CA THR A 13 -51.91 -15.25 23.88
C THR A 13 -53.33 -15.51 23.36
N GLY A 14 -54.20 -16.12 24.15
CA GLY A 14 -55.56 -16.51 23.73
C GLY A 14 -56.62 -15.41 23.88
N LEU A 15 -56.44 -14.42 24.76
CA LEU A 15 -57.44 -13.38 25.00
C LEU A 15 -57.41 -12.25 23.96
N GLU A 16 -56.22 -11.90 23.44
CA GLU A 16 -56.03 -10.93 22.36
C GLU A 16 -56.71 -11.36 21.04
N ALA A 17 -56.76 -12.67 20.78
CA ALA A 17 -57.31 -13.21 19.53
C ALA A 17 -58.85 -13.24 19.48
N ILE A 18 -59.53 -13.17 20.64
CA ILE A 18 -60.99 -13.27 20.74
C ILE A 18 -61.66 -11.88 20.67
N LEU A 19 -60.94 -10.83 21.07
CA LEU A 19 -61.51 -9.47 21.19
C LEU A 19 -61.55 -8.68 19.87
N TYR A 20 -60.81 -9.08 18.83
CA TYR A 20 -60.71 -8.33 17.59
C TYR A 20 -60.79 -9.22 16.33
N PRO A 21 -61.56 -8.83 15.29
CA PRO A 21 -61.64 -9.57 14.04
C PRO A 21 -60.28 -9.68 13.31
N PRO A 22 -60.06 -10.73 12.49
CA PRO A 22 -58.76 -11.02 11.85
C PRO A 22 -58.17 -9.87 11.03
N SER A 23 -59.02 -9.05 10.42
CA SER A 23 -58.60 -7.88 9.63
C SER A 23 -57.89 -6.80 10.44
N TYR A 24 -58.14 -6.75 11.75
CA TYR A 24 -57.47 -5.81 12.66
C TYR A 24 -56.15 -6.36 13.21
N GLN A 25 -55.98 -7.69 13.23
CA GLN A 25 -54.75 -8.31 13.70
C GLN A 25 -53.59 -8.04 12.72
N GLU A 26 -53.87 -8.13 11.41
CA GLU A 26 -52.87 -7.80 10.37
C GLU A 26 -52.44 -6.33 10.44
N SER A 27 -53.38 -5.40 10.64
CA SER A 27 -53.05 -3.97 10.74
C SER A 27 -52.27 -3.63 12.01
N LEU A 28 -52.55 -4.30 13.13
CA LEU A 28 -51.78 -4.16 14.38
C LEU A 28 -50.36 -4.73 14.24
N THR A 29 -50.19 -5.90 13.60
CA THR A 29 -48.84 -6.45 13.33
C THR A 29 -48.04 -5.58 12.38
N ALA A 30 -48.69 -5.02 11.35
CA ALA A 30 -48.07 -4.05 10.46
C ALA A 30 -47.67 -2.78 11.23
N ALA A 31 -48.58 -2.18 12.01
CA ALA A 31 -48.33 -1.00 12.84
C ALA A 31 -47.17 -1.22 13.83
N ASN A 32 -47.15 -2.36 14.51
CA ASN A 32 -46.07 -2.73 15.43
C ASN A 32 -44.73 -2.93 14.70
N SER A 33 -44.74 -3.51 13.50
CA SER A 33 -43.52 -3.64 12.68
C SER A 33 -42.99 -2.28 12.21
N TYR A 34 -43.86 -1.33 11.88
CA TYR A 34 -43.47 0.04 11.54
C TYR A 34 -42.87 0.76 12.75
N GLN A 35 -43.45 0.59 13.94
CA GLN A 35 -42.90 1.15 15.18
C GLN A 35 -41.54 0.55 15.53
N GLU A 36 -41.36 -0.78 15.37
CA GLU A 36 -40.07 -1.43 15.60
C GLU A 36 -38.99 -0.98 14.59
N THR A 37 -39.36 -0.71 13.34
CA THR A 37 -38.43 -0.13 12.35
C THR A 37 -38.10 1.33 12.62
N ALA A 38 -39.06 2.12 13.11
CA ALA A 38 -38.85 3.52 13.46
C ALA A 38 -37.96 3.66 14.70
N GLU A 39 -38.22 2.88 15.76
CA GLU A 39 -37.39 2.83 16.95
C GLU A 39 -35.97 2.32 16.63
N LYS A 40 -35.80 1.34 15.74
CA LYS A 40 -34.47 0.90 15.28
C LYS A 40 -33.73 1.97 14.47
N LEU A 41 -34.45 2.77 13.68
CA LEU A 41 -33.88 3.89 12.92
C LEU A 41 -33.46 5.03 13.85
N GLU A 42 -34.30 5.36 14.84
CA GLU A 42 -34.04 6.37 15.87
C GLU A 42 -32.92 5.96 16.84
N THR A 43 -32.82 4.67 17.15
CA THR A 43 -31.72 4.14 17.97
C THR A 43 -30.39 4.10 17.20
N GLN A 44 -30.42 3.83 15.88
CA GLN A 44 -29.23 3.92 15.02
C GLN A 44 -28.74 5.37 14.87
N THR A 45 -29.64 6.35 14.79
CA THR A 45 -29.25 7.76 14.74
C THR A 45 -28.79 8.30 16.09
N ALA A 46 -29.36 7.82 17.20
CA ALA A 46 -28.92 8.19 18.55
C ALA A 46 -27.55 7.60 18.95
N VAL A 47 -27.16 6.45 18.37
CA VAL A 47 -25.85 5.80 18.62
C VAL A 47 -24.83 6.13 17.52
N LYS A 48 -25.12 7.07 16.60
CA LYS A 48 -24.14 7.57 15.64
C LYS A 48 -23.06 8.35 16.39
N LYS A 49 -22.04 7.62 16.86
CA LYS A 49 -20.82 8.13 17.47
C LYS A 49 -20.32 9.29 16.62
N ASN A 50 -20.12 10.47 17.23
CA ASN A 50 -19.67 11.68 16.53
C ASN A 50 -18.41 11.33 15.70
N TRP A 51 -18.60 11.13 14.40
CA TRP A 51 -17.54 10.73 13.50
C TRP A 51 -16.75 11.98 13.12
N MET A 52 -15.44 11.89 13.27
CA MET A 52 -14.51 12.92 12.83
C MET A 52 -13.86 12.47 11.53
N SER A 53 -13.94 13.29 10.49
CA SER A 53 -13.32 13.04 9.19
C SER A 53 -11.79 13.05 9.30
N TYR A 54 -11.16 12.14 8.54
CA TYR A 54 -9.70 12.07 8.36
C TYR A 54 -9.18 13.07 7.31
N GLY A 55 -10.08 13.81 6.67
CA GLY A 55 -9.75 14.87 5.72
C GLY A 55 -9.81 14.47 4.25
N PHE A 56 -10.37 13.29 3.92
CA PHE A 56 -10.62 12.89 2.53
C PHE A 56 -12.04 13.23 2.09
N ASP A 57 -13.02 12.97 2.96
CA ASP A 57 -14.42 13.32 2.75
C ASP A 57 -15.05 13.79 4.07
N PHE A 58 -15.82 14.89 4.03
CA PHE A 58 -16.49 15.47 5.19
C PHE A 58 -17.96 15.07 5.30
N ASP A 59 -18.55 14.57 4.20
CA ASP A 59 -19.98 14.32 4.11
C ASP A 59 -20.32 12.84 4.34
N ASN A 60 -19.44 11.91 3.93
CA ASN A 60 -19.70 10.47 4.02
C ASN A 60 -18.61 9.69 4.78
N GLU A 61 -18.99 9.08 5.91
CA GLU A 61 -18.09 8.34 6.82
C GLU A 61 -17.41 7.14 6.15
N GLN A 62 -18.14 6.41 5.32
CA GLN A 62 -17.63 5.19 4.71
C GLN A 62 -16.58 5.50 3.63
N ASP A 63 -16.82 6.55 2.85
CA ASP A 63 -15.93 6.94 1.76
C ASP A 63 -14.64 7.55 2.30
N ASP A 64 -14.72 8.37 3.36
CA ASP A 64 -13.55 8.91 4.05
C ASP A 64 -12.64 7.81 4.63
N ARG A 65 -13.24 6.79 5.27
CA ARG A 65 -12.48 5.65 5.81
C ARG A 65 -11.85 4.80 4.71
N ASN A 66 -12.61 4.51 3.65
CA ASN A 66 -12.11 3.73 2.53
C ASN A 66 -10.96 4.45 1.82
N ALA A 67 -11.10 5.76 1.59
CA ALA A 67 -10.06 6.60 1.01
C ALA A 67 -8.81 6.66 1.90
N MET A 68 -8.99 6.82 3.22
CA MET A 68 -7.87 6.75 4.18
C MET A 68 -7.14 5.41 4.07
N HIS A 69 -7.85 4.29 4.19
CA HIS A 69 -7.21 2.97 4.15
C HIS A 69 -6.52 2.71 2.80
N ALA A 70 -7.15 3.05 1.68
CA ALA A 70 -6.56 2.88 0.36
C ALA A 70 -5.31 3.74 0.18
N THR A 71 -5.35 5.02 0.55
CA THR A 71 -4.21 5.93 0.38
C THR A 71 -3.01 5.50 1.21
N PHE A 72 -3.19 5.15 2.48
CA PHE A 72 -2.09 4.66 3.32
C PHE A 72 -1.57 3.30 2.85
N PHE A 73 -2.44 2.40 2.40
CA PHE A 73 -2.01 1.11 1.86
C PHE A 73 -1.15 1.31 0.60
N PHE A 74 -1.65 2.02 -0.42
CA PHE A 74 -0.89 2.19 -1.66
C PHE A 74 0.34 3.08 -1.50
N SER A 75 0.26 4.19 -0.74
CA SER A 75 1.41 5.08 -0.57
C SER A 75 2.47 4.48 0.35
N VAL A 76 2.11 4.10 1.58
CA VAL A 76 3.09 3.66 2.57
C VAL A 76 3.50 2.22 2.30
N THR A 77 2.54 1.30 2.16
CA THR A 77 2.92 -0.11 2.02
C THR A 77 3.39 -0.44 0.59
N CYS A 78 2.63 -0.10 -0.46
CA CYS A 78 3.05 -0.41 -1.83
C CYS A 78 4.23 0.46 -2.30
N CYS A 79 4.15 1.78 -2.21
CA CYS A 79 5.23 2.62 -2.76
C CYS A 79 6.45 2.69 -1.85
N LEU A 80 6.30 2.96 -0.54
CA LEU A 80 7.48 3.10 0.32
C LEU A 80 8.10 1.75 0.68
N VAL A 81 7.33 0.77 1.18
CA VAL A 81 7.91 -0.52 1.60
C VAL A 81 8.29 -1.37 0.39
N PHE A 82 7.36 -1.68 -0.51
CA PHE A 82 7.73 -2.51 -1.68
C PHE A 82 8.64 -1.77 -2.67
N GLY A 83 8.47 -0.46 -2.85
CA GLY A 83 9.37 0.31 -3.71
C GLY A 83 10.79 0.39 -3.16
N SER A 84 10.97 0.61 -1.84
CA SER A 84 12.31 0.56 -1.23
C SER A 84 12.92 -0.83 -1.26
N PHE A 85 12.10 -1.88 -1.08
CA PHE A 85 12.55 -3.26 -1.22
C PHE A 85 13.08 -3.53 -2.63
N ILE A 86 12.33 -3.16 -3.67
CA ILE A 86 12.79 -3.31 -5.06
C ILE A 86 14.09 -2.52 -5.25
N PHE A 87 14.13 -1.25 -4.85
CA PHE A 87 15.32 -0.41 -5.01
C PHE A 87 16.56 -0.98 -4.31
N ALA A 88 16.40 -1.58 -3.13
CA ALA A 88 17.50 -2.22 -2.39
C ALA A 88 18.07 -3.47 -3.09
N TYR A 89 17.25 -4.16 -3.88
CA TYR A 89 17.63 -5.39 -4.60
C TYR A 89 17.70 -5.21 -6.13
N VAL A 90 17.67 -3.97 -6.62
CA VAL A 90 17.89 -3.69 -8.05
C VAL A 90 19.29 -4.16 -8.45
N PRO A 91 19.44 -4.84 -9.59
CA PRO A 91 20.75 -5.26 -10.09
C PRO A 91 21.65 -4.03 -10.29
N ASP A 92 22.95 -4.22 -10.10
CA ASP A 92 23.97 -3.16 -10.17
C ASP A 92 23.91 -2.38 -11.50
N PHE A 93 23.27 -1.21 -11.46
CA PHE A 93 23.01 -0.36 -12.62
C PHE A 93 24.26 0.40 -13.09
N GLN A 94 25.25 0.56 -12.21
CA GLN A 94 26.51 1.25 -12.49
C GLN A 94 27.69 0.30 -12.71
N LEU A 95 27.44 -1.02 -12.71
CA LEU A 95 28.46 -2.06 -12.84
C LEU A 95 29.62 -1.90 -11.82
N ARG A 96 29.36 -1.34 -10.64
CA ARG A 96 30.36 -1.13 -9.58
C ARG A 96 30.91 -2.44 -9.04
N ASP A 97 30.04 -3.42 -8.79
CA ASP A 97 30.42 -4.74 -8.28
C ASP A 97 31.20 -5.52 -9.34
N TRP A 98 30.82 -5.36 -10.62
CA TRP A 98 31.60 -5.91 -11.73
C TRP A 98 32.98 -5.26 -11.82
N ALA A 99 33.06 -3.92 -11.84
CA ALA A 99 34.31 -3.19 -11.96
C ALA A 99 35.27 -3.50 -10.80
N GLN A 100 34.77 -3.63 -9.57
CA GLN A 100 35.59 -4.00 -8.42
C GLN A 100 36.16 -5.43 -8.55
N ARG A 101 35.35 -6.39 -9.01
CA ARG A 101 35.82 -7.77 -9.25
C ARG A 101 36.86 -7.81 -10.36
N GLU A 102 36.60 -7.14 -11.47
CA GLU A 102 37.51 -7.11 -12.62
C GLU A 102 38.84 -6.42 -12.26
N ALA A 103 38.78 -5.30 -11.54
CA ALA A 103 39.97 -4.61 -11.07
C ALA A 103 40.85 -5.49 -10.18
N PHE A 104 40.26 -6.31 -9.31
CA PHE A 104 41.01 -7.24 -8.47
C PHE A 104 41.75 -8.31 -9.30
N LEU A 105 41.12 -8.83 -10.35
CA LEU A 105 41.73 -9.81 -11.25
C LEU A 105 42.88 -9.21 -12.07
N GLU A 106 42.67 -8.03 -12.65
CA GLU A 106 43.70 -7.33 -13.43
C GLU A 106 44.90 -6.91 -12.59
N LEU A 107 44.66 -6.45 -11.35
CA LEU A 107 45.74 -6.09 -10.42
C LEU A 107 46.60 -7.32 -10.08
N ARG A 108 45.96 -8.45 -9.77
CA ARG A 108 46.64 -9.74 -9.57
C ARG A 108 47.48 -10.14 -10.78
N ARG A 109 46.93 -10.03 -12.00
CA ARG A 109 47.65 -10.36 -13.24
C ARG A 109 48.90 -9.50 -13.40
N ARG A 110 48.81 -8.20 -13.13
CA ARG A 110 49.94 -7.26 -13.25
C ARG A 110 51.01 -7.47 -12.19
N GLU A 111 50.61 -7.75 -10.94
CA GLU A 111 51.54 -8.08 -9.85
C GLU A 111 52.36 -9.34 -10.17
N HIS A 112 51.72 -10.39 -10.71
CA HIS A 112 52.41 -11.60 -11.13
C HIS A 112 53.43 -11.37 -12.26
N LEU A 113 53.16 -10.39 -13.13
CA LEU A 113 54.07 -10.00 -14.21
C LEU A 113 55.13 -8.98 -13.75
N GLY A 114 55.02 -8.45 -12.53
CA GLY A 114 55.91 -7.41 -11.99
C GLY A 114 55.73 -6.03 -12.64
N LEU A 115 54.59 -5.79 -13.30
CA LEU A 115 54.27 -4.49 -13.93
C LEU A 115 53.72 -3.50 -12.89
N PRO A 116 53.79 -2.18 -13.17
CA PRO A 116 53.09 -1.19 -12.36
C PRO A 116 51.57 -1.47 -12.34
N PRO A 117 50.87 -1.18 -11.22
CA PRO A 117 49.43 -1.49 -11.10
C PRO A 117 48.55 -0.81 -12.15
N ILE A 118 48.87 0.44 -12.50
CA ILE A 118 48.17 1.25 -13.50
C ILE A 118 49.22 1.86 -14.42
N ASP A 119 49.02 1.70 -15.72
CA ASP A 119 49.83 2.38 -16.72
C ASP A 119 49.35 3.83 -16.87
N LYS A 120 50.31 4.75 -17.05
CA LYS A 120 50.04 6.16 -17.28
C LYS A 120 49.40 6.39 -18.65
N ASN A 121 49.81 5.60 -19.64
CA ASN A 121 49.29 5.72 -21.00
C ASN A 121 48.17 4.69 -21.20
N LEU A 122 46.93 5.16 -21.38
CA LEU A 122 45.80 4.28 -21.71
C LEU A 122 45.95 3.67 -23.12
N ILE A 123 46.50 4.48 -24.03
CA ILE A 123 46.74 4.11 -25.43
C ILE A 123 48.24 3.98 -25.60
N ASP A 124 48.64 2.91 -26.27
CA ASP A 124 50.02 2.70 -26.70
C ASP A 124 50.47 3.89 -27.58
N PRO A 125 51.52 4.65 -27.18
CA PRO A 125 51.96 5.82 -27.92
C PRO A 125 52.34 5.51 -29.38
N GLU A 126 52.73 4.27 -29.68
CA GLU A 126 53.05 3.84 -31.05
C GLU A 126 51.83 3.84 -31.98
N LYS A 127 50.61 3.74 -31.42
CA LYS A 127 49.36 3.79 -32.18
C LYS A 127 48.89 5.22 -32.46
N ILE A 128 49.48 6.21 -31.80
CA ILE A 128 49.14 7.62 -31.96
C ILE A 128 50.08 8.20 -33.01
N VAL A 129 49.57 8.40 -34.22
CA VAL A 129 50.30 9.16 -35.25
C VAL A 129 50.11 10.63 -34.94
N LEU A 130 51.16 11.26 -34.43
CA LEU A 130 51.20 12.71 -34.27
C LEU A 130 51.48 13.34 -35.65
N PRO A 131 50.71 14.36 -36.07
CA PRO A 131 51.05 15.14 -37.25
C PRO A 131 52.40 15.82 -37.05
N THR A 132 53.14 16.00 -38.14
CA THR A 132 54.46 16.65 -38.11
C THR A 132 54.32 18.16 -37.88
N ASP A 133 55.35 18.78 -37.31
CA ASP A 133 55.34 20.21 -36.97
C ASP A 133 55.03 21.13 -38.18
N GLU A 134 55.33 20.69 -39.40
CA GLU A 134 55.00 21.41 -40.64
C GLU A 134 53.50 21.41 -40.97
N GLU A 135 52.78 20.35 -40.57
CA GLU A 135 51.33 20.24 -40.74
C GLU A 135 50.54 20.95 -39.62
N LEU A 136 51.21 21.31 -38.51
CA LEU A 136 50.59 22.01 -37.37
C LEU A 136 50.34 23.51 -37.62
N GLY A 137 51.03 24.14 -38.58
CA GLY A 137 50.87 25.57 -38.90
C GLY A 137 50.99 26.50 -37.67
N ASP A 138 50.19 27.59 -37.64
CA ASP A 138 50.12 28.56 -36.54
C ASP A 138 49.07 28.18 -35.48
N THR A 139 48.90 26.91 -35.17
CA THR A 139 47.90 26.50 -34.15
C THR A 139 48.40 26.90 -32.76
N GLU A 140 47.67 27.78 -32.07
CA GLU A 140 48.03 28.23 -30.71
C GLU A 140 48.07 27.04 -29.74
N ILE A 141 49.26 26.77 -29.18
CA ILE A 141 49.42 25.80 -28.09
C ILE A 141 48.92 26.46 -26.81
N ILE A 142 47.69 26.12 -26.40
CA ILE A 142 47.15 26.52 -25.09
C ILE A 142 47.72 25.54 -24.06
N ILE A 143 48.57 26.05 -23.17
CA ILE A 143 49.20 25.31 -22.07
C ILE A 143 48.39 25.48 -20.79
#